data_AF-A0A285DRF8-F1
#
_entry.id   AF-A0A285DRF8-F1
#
_cell.length_a   1.000
_cell.length_b   1.000
_cell.length_c   1.000
_cell.angle_alpha   90.00
_cell.angle_beta   90.00
_cell.angle_gamma   90.00
#
_symmetry.space_group_name_H-M   'P 1'
#
loop_
_entity.id
_entity.type
_entity.pdbx_description
1 polymer ?
#
loop_
_entity_poly.entity_id
_entity_poly.type
_entity_poly.pdbx_seq_one_letter_code
_entity_poly.pdbx_strand_id
1 'polypeptide(L)'
;MTDARRTPPPAAAAQPDPGRWEKKLRRALRTGHVCDGTCSATCQPVLIHERTSWGWLAWTIPGDGTLPEIPHQIGVLTPSATGAQRQALRWLTRRPAQRIALGTSRSLRLATVVVALVSLLAGLFALSHGISLDTVLPPMLLMPLLAQHLPHLLDTRAREYVRIAEGDPACRYLQRLTTLHTPLVQAAASSNRYELRRSAELGHTFLWQAAELLQTTDTKSVSARLIDLERLMVQLADQVAQILERTRADPTPNPANQSPRGHGPLGPLPPGFEPATRPTAARPPCTSPLKEPHPMPQHQTGVPARTTGTYLLFAHEPYYPGPGAQEINTTVVAADSLLHPQVQQPDGARIHDLLTRGRTPGEIIPLSTLTHELDGGTLWPQVGDWETVTNDLVHLVRAGECDALSLGLPEIGRALLCAGPHGQVRVVDAASNQVIIYGPQERAAVLAEVDKFLTGLVAERAFWPGDGLLPPIFQQS
;
A
#
# COMPACT_ATOMS: atom_id res chain seq x y z
N MET A 1 -10.74 16.91 38.74
CA MET A 1 -9.48 16.14 38.82
C MET A 1 -8.63 16.55 37.63
N THR A 2 -7.67 17.44 37.84
CA THR A 2 -6.69 17.86 36.83
C THR A 2 -5.70 16.72 36.63
N ASP A 3 -5.87 16.01 35.52
CA ASP A 3 -4.99 14.93 35.12
C ASP A 3 -3.61 15.52 34.82
N ALA A 4 -2.64 15.18 35.66
CA ALA A 4 -1.26 15.64 35.52
C ALA A 4 -0.68 14.99 34.26
N ARG A 5 -0.74 15.72 33.13
CA ARG A 5 -0.08 15.35 31.88
C ARG A 5 1.38 15.03 32.20
N ARG A 6 1.70 13.73 32.28
CA ARG A 6 3.08 13.25 32.37
C ARG A 6 3.80 13.85 31.18
N THR A 7 4.69 14.80 31.44
CA THR A 7 5.61 15.30 30.42
C THR A 7 6.53 14.11 30.12
N PRO A 8 6.53 13.56 28.91
CA PRO A 8 7.43 12.47 28.60
C PRO A 8 8.87 12.94 28.86
N PRO A 9 9.75 12.06 29.38
CA PRO A 9 11.15 12.42 29.55
C PRO A 9 11.71 12.93 28.21
N PRO A 10 12.60 13.93 28.22
CA PRO A 10 13.18 14.45 26.99
C PRO A 10 13.87 13.29 26.26
N ALA A 11 13.26 12.86 25.15
CA ALA A 11 13.83 11.81 24.34
C ALA A 11 15.15 12.33 23.80
N ALA A 12 16.25 11.65 24.14
CA ALA A 12 17.56 11.97 23.59
C ALA A 12 17.44 11.94 22.07
N ALA A 13 17.75 13.07 21.44
CA ALA A 13 17.67 13.19 19.99
C ALA A 13 18.50 12.08 19.34
N ALA A 14 18.03 11.55 18.22
CA ALA A 14 18.81 10.58 17.44
C ALA A 14 20.20 11.15 17.14
N GLN A 15 21.20 10.66 17.87
CA GLN A 15 22.60 11.02 17.68
C GLN A 15 23.19 10.11 16.58
N PRO A 16 24.07 10.64 15.73
CA PRO A 16 24.77 9.83 14.75
C PRO A 16 25.59 8.75 15.45
N ASP A 17 25.67 7.56 14.85
CA ASP A 17 26.51 6.47 15.35
C ASP A 17 27.97 6.96 15.56
N PRO A 18 28.46 7.03 16.81
CA PRO A 18 29.72 7.72 17.14
C PRO A 18 30.92 7.09 16.43
N GLY A 19 30.97 5.76 16.30
CA GLY A 19 32.07 5.08 15.61
C GLY A 19 32.10 5.35 14.11
N ARG A 20 30.92 5.43 13.49
CA ARG A 20 30.78 5.80 12.07
C ARG A 20 31.09 7.28 11.84
N TRP A 21 30.66 8.16 12.74
CA TRP A 21 30.96 9.59 12.69
C TRP A 21 32.47 9.81 12.71
N GLU A 22 33.16 9.25 13.70
CA GLU A 22 34.61 9.42 13.86
C GLU A 22 35.39 8.93 12.63
N LYS A 23 35.01 7.77 12.07
CA LYS A 23 35.63 7.24 10.84
C LYS A 23 35.47 8.20 9.65
N LYS A 24 34.30 8.83 9.51
CA LYS A 24 34.04 9.78 8.43
C LYS A 24 34.70 11.13 8.68
N LEU A 25 34.73 11.61 9.92
CA LEU A 25 35.48 12.80 10.33
C LEU A 25 36.96 12.64 10.01
N ARG A 26 37.59 11.55 10.44
CA ARG A 26 39.00 11.22 10.11
C ARG A 26 39.26 11.10 8.61
N ARG A 27 38.27 10.70 7.81
CA ARG A 27 38.38 10.66 6.35
C ARG A 27 38.32 12.07 5.76
N ALA A 28 37.37 12.89 6.21
CA ALA A 28 37.19 14.27 5.76
C ALA A 28 38.43 15.13 6.07
N LEU A 29 38.98 14.98 7.28
CA LEU A 29 40.22 15.62 7.72
C LEU A 29 41.41 15.20 6.82
N ARG A 30 41.57 13.89 6.55
CA ARG A 30 42.65 13.39 5.66
C ARG A 30 42.57 13.89 4.23
N THR A 31 41.37 14.14 3.72
CA THR A 31 41.17 14.65 2.35
C THR A 31 41.30 16.17 2.26
N GLY A 32 41.61 16.88 3.35
CA GLY A 32 41.73 18.34 3.37
C GLY A 32 40.42 19.08 3.10
N HIS A 33 39.27 18.42 3.32
CA HIS A 33 37.95 19.01 3.07
C HIS A 33 37.37 19.73 4.29
N VAL A 34 37.95 19.54 5.47
CA VAL A 34 37.58 20.28 6.69
C VAL A 34 38.59 21.41 6.82
N CYS A 35 38.10 22.64 6.75
CA CYS A 35 38.93 23.79 7.02
C CYS A 35 39.06 24.02 8.51
N ASP A 36 40.29 24.12 8.97
CA ASP A 36 40.59 24.81 10.22
C ASP A 36 40.13 26.27 10.09
N GLY A 37 39.72 26.90 11.19
CA GLY A 37 39.02 28.20 11.26
C GLY A 37 39.70 29.41 10.58
N THR A 38 40.79 29.21 9.86
CA THR A 38 41.53 30.17 9.04
C THR A 38 41.16 30.17 7.55
N CYS A 39 40.34 29.25 7.05
CA CYS A 39 39.93 29.28 5.64
C CYS A 39 38.96 30.43 5.33
N SER A 40 39.19 31.09 4.20
CA SER A 40 38.29 32.10 3.63
C SER A 40 36.88 31.54 3.34
N ALA A 41 35.90 32.43 3.20
CA ALA A 41 34.45 32.18 3.08
C ALA A 41 33.99 31.28 1.90
N THR A 42 34.90 30.59 1.20
CA THR A 42 34.62 29.75 0.02
C THR A 42 34.60 28.25 0.32
N CYS A 43 34.87 27.82 1.55
CA CYS A 43 34.98 26.40 1.85
C CYS A 43 33.60 25.75 2.04
N GLN A 44 33.26 24.83 1.14
CA GLN A 44 31.98 24.12 1.18
C GLN A 44 31.92 23.17 2.38
N PRO A 45 30.81 23.15 3.13
CA PRO A 45 30.67 22.26 4.28
C PRO A 45 30.69 20.78 3.85
N VAL A 46 31.46 19.98 4.58
CA VAL A 46 31.49 18.53 4.38
C VAL A 46 30.21 17.93 4.96
N LEU A 47 29.40 17.32 4.10
CA LEU A 47 28.18 16.63 4.51
C LEU A 47 28.41 15.13 4.73
N ILE A 48 28.16 14.66 5.95
CA ILE A 48 28.11 13.25 6.30
C ILE A 48 26.66 12.76 6.15
N HIS A 49 26.44 11.80 5.25
CA HIS A 49 25.12 11.20 5.06
C HIS A 49 24.99 9.89 5.84
N GLU A 50 24.01 9.80 6.73
CA GLU A 50 23.62 8.62 7.48
C GLU A 50 22.34 8.02 6.91
N ARG A 51 22.22 6.69 6.97
CA ARG A 51 21.12 5.94 6.36
C ARG A 51 20.26 5.35 7.44
N THR A 52 18.95 5.44 7.25
CA THR A 52 17.94 4.82 8.12
C THR A 52 17.05 3.89 7.29
N SER A 53 16.17 3.13 7.95
CA SER A 53 15.20 2.28 7.26
C SER A 53 14.16 3.09 6.48
N TRP A 54 13.82 4.27 6.99
CA TRP A 54 12.82 5.21 6.48
C TRP A 54 13.41 6.33 5.60
N GLY A 55 14.73 6.50 5.55
CA GLY A 55 15.32 7.63 4.82
C GLY A 55 16.82 7.83 5.04
N TRP A 56 17.21 9.09 5.18
CA TRP A 56 18.58 9.51 5.44
C TRP A 56 18.65 10.84 6.20
N LEU A 57 19.79 11.05 6.87
CA LEU A 57 20.15 12.27 7.58
C LEU A 57 21.45 12.82 6.97
N ALA A 58 21.52 14.10 6.66
CA ALA A 58 22.77 14.76 6.28
C ALA A 58 23.22 15.69 7.39
N TRP A 59 24.43 15.47 7.87
CA TRP A 59 25.07 16.19 8.96
C TRP A 59 26.18 17.08 8.40
N THR A 60 26.24 18.34 8.81
CA THR A 60 27.38 19.22 8.55
C THR A 60 28.49 18.91 9.54
N ILE A 61 29.73 18.72 9.08
CA ILE A 61 30.88 18.66 9.98
C ILE A 61 31.25 20.11 10.35
N PRO A 62 31.10 20.53 11.62
CA PRO A 62 31.57 21.83 12.06
C PRO A 62 33.10 21.88 11.99
N GLY A 63 33.68 23.06 11.77
CA GLY A 63 35.14 23.21 11.61
C GLY A 63 35.95 22.77 12.83
N ASP A 64 35.35 22.83 14.02
CA ASP A 64 35.95 22.37 15.28
C ASP A 64 35.85 20.85 15.51
N GLY A 65 35.24 20.11 14.57
CA GLY A 65 35.05 18.65 14.65
C GLY A 65 33.99 18.19 15.66
N THR A 66 33.24 19.11 16.27
CA THR A 66 32.16 18.78 17.21
C THR A 66 31.04 18.00 16.53
N LEU A 67 30.29 17.23 17.33
CA LEU A 67 29.14 16.50 16.83
C LEU A 67 27.97 17.49 16.64
N PRO A 68 27.44 17.65 15.42
CA PRO A 68 26.25 18.49 15.23
C PRO A 68 25.06 17.89 15.98
N GLU A 69 24.34 18.73 16.72
CA GLU A 69 23.13 18.29 17.44
C GLU A 69 21.96 18.02 16.48
N ILE A 70 21.92 18.76 15.37
CA ILE A 70 20.81 18.77 14.42
C ILE A 70 21.35 18.47 13.03
N PRO A 71 20.72 17.57 12.28
CA PRO A 71 21.08 17.33 10.89
C PRO A 71 20.76 18.57 10.05
N HIS A 72 21.62 18.86 9.08
CA HIS A 72 21.43 19.94 8.11
C HIS A 72 20.25 19.67 7.17
N GLN A 73 20.04 18.39 6.82
CA GLN A 73 18.91 17.96 5.99
C GLN A 73 18.42 16.59 6.44
N ILE A 74 17.10 16.38 6.34
CA ILE A 74 16.47 15.07 6.55
C ILE A 74 15.67 14.71 5.31
N GLY A 75 15.99 13.57 4.70
CA GLY A 75 15.23 13.01 3.59
C GLY A 75 14.41 11.81 4.04
N VAL A 76 13.10 11.87 3.88
CA VAL A 76 12.18 10.75 4.15
C VAL A 76 11.80 10.10 2.82
N LEU A 77 11.85 8.77 2.73
CA LEU A 77 11.45 8.01 1.53
C LEU A 77 9.95 7.75 1.54
N THR A 78 9.35 7.56 0.37
CA THR A 78 7.92 7.19 0.34
C THR A 78 7.70 5.83 1.02
N PRO A 79 6.66 5.68 1.86
CA PRO A 79 6.35 4.39 2.49
C PRO A 79 6.01 3.31 1.46
N SER A 80 5.50 3.69 0.28
CA SER A 80 5.11 2.77 -0.81
C SER A 80 6.28 2.28 -1.67
N ALA A 81 7.52 2.70 -1.40
CA ALA A 81 8.65 2.31 -2.23
C ALA A 81 8.92 0.80 -2.12
N THR A 82 8.92 0.11 -3.26
CA THR A 82 9.36 -1.29 -3.35
C THR A 82 10.82 -1.43 -2.91
N GLY A 83 11.27 -2.64 -2.55
CA GLY A 83 12.66 -2.86 -2.12
C GLY A 83 13.69 -2.37 -3.16
N ALA A 84 13.44 -2.63 -4.44
CA ALA A 84 14.29 -2.16 -5.55
C ALA A 84 14.26 -0.63 -5.69
N GLN A 85 13.07 -0.02 -5.59
CA GLN A 85 12.94 1.45 -5.58
C GLN A 85 13.68 2.07 -4.41
N ARG A 86 13.59 1.51 -3.20
CA ARG A 86 14.38 2.00 -2.05
C ARG A 86 15.86 1.93 -2.33
N GLN A 87 16.37 0.88 -2.98
CA GLN A 87 17.80 0.81 -3.33
C GLN A 87 18.20 1.86 -4.38
N ALA A 88 17.39 2.03 -5.43
CA ALA A 88 17.62 3.04 -6.47
C ALA A 88 17.57 4.46 -5.89
N LEU A 89 16.56 4.76 -5.07
CA LEU A 89 16.41 6.05 -4.39
C LEU A 89 17.54 6.28 -3.37
N ARG A 90 17.97 5.24 -2.65
CA ARG A 90 19.16 5.29 -1.76
C ARG A 90 20.47 5.50 -2.52
N TRP A 91 20.52 5.19 -3.82
CA TRP A 91 21.66 5.49 -4.68
C TRP A 91 21.58 6.94 -5.17
N LEU A 92 20.41 7.37 -5.66
CA LEU A 92 20.16 8.73 -6.15
C LEU A 92 20.35 9.80 -5.06
N THR A 93 19.83 9.57 -3.87
CA THR A 93 20.01 10.48 -2.71
C THR A 93 21.44 10.52 -2.19
N ARG A 94 22.27 9.51 -2.49
CA ARG A 94 23.69 9.49 -2.06
C ARG A 94 24.56 10.45 -2.85
N ARG A 95 24.07 10.86 -4.02
CA ARG A 95 24.69 11.85 -4.88
C ARG A 95 23.52 12.62 -5.51
N PRO A 96 22.93 13.62 -4.80
CA PRO A 96 21.94 14.49 -5.43
C PRO A 96 22.51 14.92 -6.78
N ALA A 97 21.72 14.95 -7.86
CA ALA A 97 22.31 15.07 -9.19
C ALA A 97 23.11 16.38 -9.35
N GLN A 98 22.91 17.36 -8.47
CA GLN A 98 23.77 18.54 -8.26
C GLN A 98 25.22 18.26 -7.83
N ARG A 99 25.54 17.07 -7.31
CA ARG A 99 26.91 16.58 -7.01
C ARG A 99 27.42 15.52 -7.99
N ILE A 100 26.54 14.88 -8.79
CA ILE A 100 26.95 14.15 -10.00
C ILE A 100 27.19 15.14 -11.16
N ALA A 101 26.56 16.32 -11.10
CA ALA A 101 27.10 17.52 -11.68
C ALA A 101 28.47 17.73 -11.03
N LEU A 102 29.48 17.20 -11.71
CA LEU A 102 30.81 17.74 -11.67
C LEU A 102 30.70 19.27 -11.45
N GLY A 103 31.41 19.87 -10.51
CA GLY A 103 31.22 21.29 -10.19
C GLY A 103 31.29 22.18 -11.43
N THR A 104 30.42 23.20 -11.50
CA THR A 104 30.25 24.19 -12.58
C THR A 104 29.60 23.68 -13.88
N SER A 105 28.82 24.52 -14.56
CA SER A 105 28.18 24.26 -15.88
C SER A 105 29.14 23.70 -16.95
N ARG A 106 30.45 23.87 -16.75
CA ARG A 106 31.53 23.44 -17.64
C ARG A 106 31.70 21.92 -17.71
N SER A 107 31.31 21.22 -16.67
CA SER A 107 31.61 19.82 -16.50
C SER A 107 30.48 18.89 -16.96
N LEU A 108 29.23 19.34 -16.86
CA LEU A 108 28.05 18.73 -17.47
C LEU A 108 28.24 18.71 -18.99
N ARG A 109 28.78 19.81 -19.55
CA ARG A 109 29.22 19.85 -20.96
C ARG A 109 30.27 18.79 -21.27
N LEU A 110 31.23 18.58 -20.36
CA LEU A 110 32.31 17.61 -20.54
C LEU A 110 31.79 16.16 -20.48
N ALA A 111 30.87 15.85 -19.55
CA ALA A 111 30.21 14.55 -19.47
C ALA A 111 29.32 14.29 -20.71
N THR A 112 28.53 15.28 -21.15
CA THR A 112 27.74 15.16 -22.38
C THR A 112 28.63 14.96 -23.60
N VAL A 113 29.78 15.66 -23.69
CA VAL A 113 30.76 15.47 -24.77
C VAL A 113 31.37 14.07 -24.72
N VAL A 114 31.73 13.55 -23.54
CA VAL A 114 32.26 12.18 -23.41
C VAL A 114 31.22 11.14 -23.78
N VAL A 115 29.97 11.29 -23.32
CA VAL A 115 28.87 10.37 -23.69
C VAL A 115 28.60 10.44 -25.18
N ALA A 116 28.57 11.64 -25.77
CA ALA A 116 28.41 11.80 -27.22
C ALA A 116 29.54 11.14 -28.01
N LEU A 117 30.78 11.30 -27.56
CA LEU A 117 31.94 10.64 -28.18
C LEU A 117 31.84 9.11 -28.07
N VAL A 118 31.50 8.58 -26.90
CA VAL A 118 31.36 7.13 -26.67
C VAL A 118 30.20 6.56 -27.50
N SER A 119 29.05 7.24 -27.52
CA SER A 119 27.90 6.83 -28.33
C SER A 119 28.23 6.87 -29.83
N LEU A 120 28.99 7.86 -30.29
CA LEU A 120 29.46 7.95 -31.67
C LEU A 120 30.42 6.82 -32.03
N LEU A 121 31.41 6.53 -31.17
CA LEU A 121 32.35 5.43 -31.39
C LEU A 121 31.64 4.06 -31.37
N ALA A 122 30.72 3.85 -30.43
CA ALA A 122 29.93 2.62 -30.36
C ALA A 122 29.01 2.46 -31.56
N GLY A 123 28.40 3.54 -32.06
CA GLY A 123 27.58 3.51 -33.26
C GLY A 123 28.39 3.25 -34.52
N LEU A 124 29.55 3.87 -34.68
CA LEU A 124 30.48 3.58 -35.79
C LEU A 124 30.96 2.12 -35.77
N PHE A 125 31.24 1.57 -34.59
CA PHE A 125 31.56 0.16 -34.42
C PHE A 125 30.39 -0.77 -34.76
N ALA A 126 29.17 -0.43 -34.35
CA ALA A 126 27.96 -1.19 -34.70
C ALA A 126 27.72 -1.22 -36.22
N LEU A 127 27.90 -0.07 -36.88
CA LEU A 127 27.80 0.05 -38.35
C LEU A 127 28.86 -0.80 -39.06
N SER A 128 30.10 -0.86 -38.53
CA SER A 128 31.16 -1.70 -39.11
C SER A 128 30.88 -3.20 -38.99
N HIS A 129 29.93 -3.60 -38.14
CA HIS A 129 29.47 -4.98 -37.96
C HIS A 129 28.14 -5.27 -38.68
N GLY A 130 27.70 -4.39 -39.57
CA GLY A 130 26.54 -4.62 -40.44
C GLY A 130 25.18 -4.34 -39.80
N ILE A 131 25.13 -3.65 -38.66
CA ILE A 131 23.86 -3.20 -38.07
C ILE A 131 23.32 -2.03 -38.90
N SER A 132 22.01 -2.03 -39.19
CA SER A 132 21.38 -0.97 -39.99
C SER A 132 21.48 0.41 -39.33
N LEU A 133 21.72 1.45 -40.14
CA LEU A 133 21.76 2.85 -39.71
C LEU A 133 20.48 3.26 -38.98
N ASP A 134 19.32 2.76 -39.43
CA ASP A 134 18.02 3.06 -38.81
C ASP A 134 17.92 2.57 -37.36
N THR A 135 18.72 1.58 -36.99
CA THR A 135 18.81 1.04 -35.63
C THR A 135 19.85 1.78 -34.79
N VAL A 136 20.95 2.25 -35.40
CA VAL A 136 22.09 2.85 -34.69
C VAL A 136 21.95 4.36 -34.49
N LEU A 137 21.32 5.07 -35.43
CA LEU A 137 21.19 6.52 -35.40
C LEU A 137 20.33 7.03 -34.23
N PRO A 138 19.17 6.44 -33.90
CA PRO A 138 18.36 6.88 -32.76
C PRO A 138 19.10 6.83 -31.41
N PRO A 139 19.77 5.74 -31.00
CA PRO A 139 20.52 5.72 -29.75
C PRO A 139 21.75 6.64 -29.77
N MET A 140 22.43 6.81 -30.91
CA MET A 140 23.53 7.78 -31.05
C MET A 140 23.09 9.21 -30.74
N LEU A 141 21.90 9.61 -31.21
CA LEU A 141 21.34 10.95 -31.00
C LEU A 141 20.66 11.12 -29.63
N LEU A 142 20.05 10.05 -29.09
CA LEU A 142 19.34 10.09 -27.81
C LEU A 142 20.29 10.09 -26.60
N MET A 143 21.42 9.41 -26.66
CA MET A 143 22.33 9.28 -25.50
C MET A 143 22.90 10.61 -24.97
N PRO A 144 23.32 11.58 -25.81
CA PRO A 144 23.73 12.91 -25.35
C PRO A 144 22.59 13.70 -24.71
N LEU A 145 21.38 13.63 -25.31
CA LEU A 145 20.18 14.28 -24.78
C LEU A 145 19.78 13.67 -23.43
N LEU A 146 19.82 12.35 -23.32
CA LEU A 146 19.66 11.66 -22.05
C LEU A 146 20.73 12.10 -21.05
N ALA A 147 22.02 12.15 -21.41
CA ALA A 147 23.05 12.61 -20.48
C ALA A 147 22.82 14.05 -19.97
N GLN A 148 22.26 14.93 -20.80
CA GLN A 148 21.94 16.31 -20.43
C GLN A 148 20.68 16.42 -19.55
N HIS A 149 19.63 15.67 -19.85
CA HIS A 149 18.33 15.80 -19.18
C HIS A 149 18.10 14.79 -18.05
N LEU A 150 18.80 13.66 -18.06
CA LEU A 150 18.69 12.60 -17.07
C LEU A 150 18.97 13.09 -15.65
N PRO A 151 19.96 13.96 -15.36
CA PRO A 151 20.15 14.49 -14.02
C PRO A 151 18.90 15.20 -13.48
N HIS A 152 18.26 16.04 -14.31
CA HIS A 152 17.07 16.76 -13.91
C HIS A 152 15.85 15.85 -13.79
N LEU A 153 15.68 14.90 -14.72
CA LEU A 153 14.62 13.89 -14.64
C LEU A 153 14.77 12.99 -13.41
N LEU A 154 16.00 12.59 -13.08
CA LEU A 154 16.30 11.82 -11.89
C LEU A 154 16.06 12.63 -10.62
N ASP A 155 16.39 13.92 -10.60
CA ASP A 155 16.09 14.79 -9.46
C ASP A 155 14.58 15.01 -9.30
N THR A 156 13.84 15.28 -10.38
CA THR A 156 12.37 15.40 -10.35
C THR A 156 11.73 14.11 -9.86
N ARG A 157 12.15 12.98 -10.41
CA ARG A 157 11.66 11.66 -9.99
C ARG A 157 12.10 11.30 -8.57
N ALA A 158 13.31 11.68 -8.15
CA ALA A 158 13.74 11.49 -6.78
C ALA A 158 12.88 12.32 -5.82
N ARG A 159 12.48 13.54 -6.19
CA ARG A 159 11.57 14.38 -5.39
C ARG A 159 10.17 13.81 -5.28
N GLU A 160 9.69 13.06 -6.27
CA GLU A 160 8.41 12.33 -6.15
C GLU A 160 8.45 11.31 -5.01
N TYR A 161 9.59 10.66 -4.81
CA TYR A 161 9.76 9.55 -3.86
C TYR A 161 10.58 9.89 -2.60
N VAL A 162 11.08 11.12 -2.49
CA VAL A 162 11.83 11.63 -1.34
C VAL A 162 11.30 13.01 -1.00
N ARG A 163 10.86 13.21 0.24
CA ARG A 163 10.59 14.54 0.80
C ARG A 163 11.80 14.98 1.60
N ILE A 164 12.37 16.13 1.24
CA ILE A 164 13.58 16.68 1.88
C ILE A 164 13.15 17.89 2.68
N ALA A 165 13.39 17.83 3.99
CA ALA A 165 13.29 18.98 4.86
C ALA A 165 14.69 19.57 5.07
N GLU A 166 14.78 20.88 4.88
CA GLU A 166 16.00 21.66 5.08
C GLU A 166 15.73 22.79 6.09
N GLY A 167 16.77 23.21 6.78
CA GLY A 167 16.69 24.28 7.78
C GLY A 167 16.39 23.76 9.20
N ASP A 168 16.96 24.47 10.17
CA ASP A 168 16.99 24.03 11.57
C ASP A 168 15.61 23.73 12.18
N PRO A 169 14.55 24.55 11.99
CA PRO A 169 13.24 24.27 12.59
C PRO A 169 12.62 22.97 12.04
N ALA A 170 12.67 22.79 10.72
CA ALA A 170 12.11 21.61 10.06
C ALA A 170 12.89 20.34 10.41
N CYS A 171 14.22 20.42 10.39
CA CYS A 171 15.09 19.30 10.75
C CYS A 171 14.92 18.91 12.23
N ARG A 172 14.84 19.88 13.15
CA ARG A 172 14.60 19.61 14.59
C ARG A 172 13.26 18.92 14.81
N TYR A 173 12.21 19.37 14.12
CA TYR A 173 10.89 18.76 14.21
C TYR A 173 10.87 17.31 13.71
N LEU A 174 11.42 17.05 12.52
CA LEU A 174 11.51 15.69 11.99
C LEU A 174 12.44 14.81 12.83
N GLN A 175 13.55 15.33 13.34
CA GLN A 175 14.44 14.58 14.24
C GLN A 175 13.67 14.08 15.48
N ARG A 176 12.80 14.90 16.06
CA ARG A 176 11.92 14.48 17.16
C ARG A 176 10.97 13.35 16.75
N LEU A 177 10.28 13.47 15.60
CA LEU A 177 9.41 12.41 15.11
C LEU A 177 10.17 11.10 14.80
N THR A 178 11.37 11.20 14.22
CA THR A 178 12.19 10.02 13.91
C THR A 178 12.69 9.33 15.18
N THR A 179 12.88 10.09 16.26
CA THR A 179 13.21 9.54 17.59
C THR A 179 12.05 8.70 18.13
N LEU A 180 10.80 9.14 17.94
CA LEU A 180 9.60 8.35 18.27
C LEU A 180 9.41 7.13 17.33
N HIS A 181 9.80 7.26 16.07
CA HIS A 181 9.68 6.17 15.08
C HIS A 181 10.72 5.06 15.27
N THR A 182 11.90 5.38 15.76
CA THR A 182 13.01 4.44 15.95
C THR A 182 12.63 3.21 16.79
N PRO A 183 11.99 3.31 17.97
CA PRO A 183 11.55 2.14 18.73
C PRO A 183 10.49 1.32 17.99
N LEU A 184 9.62 1.94 17.17
CA LEU A 184 8.64 1.20 16.35
C LEU A 184 9.35 0.28 15.36
N VAL A 185 10.36 0.79 14.64
CA VAL A 185 11.15 0.02 13.69
C VAL A 185 11.93 -1.09 14.39
N GLN A 186 12.52 -0.80 15.56
CA GLN A 186 13.25 -1.80 16.34
C GLN A 186 12.32 -2.91 16.82
N ALA A 187 11.14 -2.56 17.35
CA ALA A 187 10.12 -3.51 17.78
C ALA A 187 9.68 -4.42 16.62
N ALA A 188 9.38 -3.81 15.46
CA ALA A 188 9.00 -4.52 14.24
C ALA A 188 10.11 -5.44 13.70
N ALA A 189 11.38 -5.06 13.84
CA ALA A 189 12.50 -5.90 13.43
C ALA A 189 12.76 -7.07 14.41
N SER A 190 12.47 -6.88 15.69
CA SER A 190 12.68 -7.87 16.75
C SER A 190 11.54 -8.89 16.90
N SER A 191 10.41 -8.67 16.24
CA SER A 191 9.18 -9.46 16.43
C SER A 191 8.46 -9.70 15.12
N ASN A 192 7.93 -10.91 14.92
CA ASN A 192 7.14 -11.24 13.73
C ASN A 192 5.66 -10.78 13.84
N ARG A 193 5.29 -10.14 14.95
CA ARG A 193 3.93 -9.66 15.19
C ARG A 193 3.53 -8.64 14.13
N TYR A 194 2.36 -8.85 13.54
CA TYR A 194 1.83 -8.00 12.49
C TYR A 194 1.60 -6.56 12.99
N GLU A 195 1.10 -6.41 14.23
CA GLU A 195 0.74 -5.10 14.78
C GLU A 195 1.98 -4.19 14.94
N LEU A 196 3.12 -4.78 15.29
CA LEU A 196 4.39 -4.05 15.40
C LEU A 196 4.92 -3.62 14.03
N ARG A 197 4.83 -4.51 13.02
CA ARG A 197 5.18 -4.18 11.63
C ARG A 197 4.30 -3.05 11.09
N ARG A 198 2.98 -3.16 11.27
CA ARG A 198 2.02 -2.13 10.86
C ARG A 198 2.26 -0.80 11.57
N SER A 199 2.61 -0.82 12.85
CA SER A 199 2.95 0.40 13.60
C SER A 199 4.20 1.09 13.03
N ALA A 200 5.23 0.32 12.66
CA ALA A 200 6.40 0.89 12.00
C ALA A 200 6.07 1.49 10.62
N GLU A 201 5.16 0.89 9.86
CA GLU A 201 4.67 1.41 8.58
C GLU A 201 3.87 2.71 8.75
N LEU A 202 2.91 2.74 9.66
CA LEU A 202 2.10 3.93 9.94
C LEU A 202 2.97 5.10 10.41
N GLY A 203 3.92 4.83 11.32
CA GLY A 203 4.89 5.84 11.73
C GLY A 203 5.76 6.36 10.58
N HIS A 204 6.10 5.51 9.60
CA HIS A 204 6.81 5.96 8.41
C HIS A 204 5.93 6.87 7.52
N THR A 205 4.64 6.55 7.38
CA THR A 205 3.67 7.41 6.69
C THR A 205 3.55 8.79 7.36
N PHE A 206 3.52 8.85 8.69
CA PHE A 206 3.49 10.13 9.41
C PHE A 206 4.77 10.94 9.20
N LEU A 207 5.95 10.30 9.18
CA LEU A 207 7.21 10.98 8.85
C LEU A 207 7.17 11.58 7.43
N TRP A 208 6.63 10.83 6.47
CA TRP A 208 6.51 11.29 5.08
C TRP A 208 5.59 12.51 4.96
N GLN A 209 4.42 12.45 5.58
CA GLN A 209 3.46 13.58 5.59
C GLN A 209 4.04 14.82 6.28
N ALA A 210 4.74 14.64 7.41
CA ALA A 210 5.40 15.75 8.09
C ALA A 210 6.48 16.39 7.23
N ALA A 211 7.30 15.58 6.53
CA ALA A 211 8.33 16.09 5.62
C ALA A 211 7.73 16.85 4.44
N GLU A 212 6.60 16.40 3.90
CA GLU A 212 5.87 17.10 2.83
C GLU A 212 5.33 18.46 3.27
N LEU A 213 4.73 18.54 4.46
CA LEU A 213 4.25 19.80 5.04
C LEU A 213 5.39 20.80 5.25
N LEU A 214 6.53 20.31 5.75
CA LEU A 214 7.71 21.14 6.01
C LEU A 214 8.45 21.58 4.76
N GLN A 215 8.34 20.83 3.66
CA GLN A 215 8.99 21.17 2.39
C GLN A 215 8.25 22.28 1.63
N THR A 216 6.92 22.36 1.76
CA THR A 216 6.07 23.16 0.87
C THR A 216 5.60 24.48 1.49
N THR A 217 5.67 24.63 2.81
CA THR A 217 4.90 25.67 3.50
C THR A 217 5.68 26.31 4.64
N ASP A 218 5.42 27.59 4.94
CA ASP A 218 5.87 28.21 6.19
C ASP A 218 5.34 27.41 7.39
N THR A 219 6.26 26.96 8.24
CA THR A 219 5.98 26.20 9.47
C THR A 219 4.84 26.77 10.32
N LYS A 220 4.63 28.09 10.31
CA LYS A 220 3.56 28.75 11.07
C LYS A 220 2.17 28.33 10.62
N SER A 221 1.91 28.27 9.31
CA SER A 221 0.57 27.98 8.79
C SER A 221 0.20 26.50 8.83
N VAL A 222 1.17 25.60 8.95
CA VAL A 222 0.95 24.14 9.07
C VAL A 222 1.09 23.60 10.50
N SER A 223 1.36 24.47 11.47
CA SER A 223 1.63 24.09 12.87
C SER A 223 0.58 23.17 13.50
N ALA A 224 -0.72 23.41 13.28
CA ALA A 224 -1.79 22.57 13.82
C ALA A 224 -1.72 21.12 13.30
N ARG A 225 -1.54 20.94 11.98
CA ARG A 225 -1.41 19.61 11.36
C ARG A 225 -0.16 18.88 11.82
N LEU A 226 0.95 19.59 11.96
CA LEU A 226 2.18 19.02 12.53
C LEU A 226 1.92 18.52 13.95
N ILE A 227 1.31 19.34 14.82
CA ILE A 227 0.97 18.93 16.20
C ILE A 227 0.10 17.65 16.23
N ASP A 228 -0.86 17.54 15.32
CA ASP A 228 -1.70 16.33 15.24
C ASP A 228 -0.90 15.10 14.79
N LEU A 229 -0.03 15.23 13.79
CA LEU A 229 0.89 14.14 13.39
C LEU A 229 1.81 13.71 14.54
N GLU A 230 2.33 14.66 15.31
CA GLU A 230 3.16 14.37 16.48
C GLU A 230 2.38 13.61 17.56
N ARG A 231 1.15 14.03 17.85
CA ARG A 231 0.27 13.33 18.80
C ARG A 231 0.00 11.90 18.38
N LEU A 232 -0.31 11.68 17.10
CA LEU A 232 -0.52 10.34 16.55
C LEU A 232 0.74 9.47 16.66
N MET A 233 1.92 10.04 16.39
CA MET A 233 3.20 9.33 16.55
C MET A 233 3.47 8.95 18.01
N VAL A 234 3.18 9.85 18.96
CA VAL A 234 3.33 9.57 20.40
C VAL A 234 2.39 8.47 20.85
N GLN A 235 1.11 8.51 20.44
CA GLN A 235 0.13 7.46 20.74
C GLN A 235 0.57 6.10 20.18
N LEU A 236 1.08 6.09 18.95
CA LEU A 236 1.56 4.87 18.31
C LEU A 236 2.79 4.28 19.03
N ALA A 237 3.73 5.14 19.45
CA ALA A 237 4.88 4.74 20.25
C ALA A 237 4.48 4.16 21.61
N ASP A 238 3.53 4.80 22.30
CA ASP A 238 3.00 4.32 23.57
C ASP A 238 2.29 2.96 23.42
N GLN A 239 1.46 2.80 22.38
CA GLN A 239 0.79 1.54 22.09
C GLN A 239 1.79 0.39 21.87
N VAL A 240 2.86 0.64 21.09
CA VAL A 240 3.92 -0.36 20.89
C VAL A 240 4.66 -0.68 22.19
N ALA A 241 4.96 0.33 23.01
CA ALA A 241 5.57 0.10 24.32
C ALA A 241 4.69 -0.80 25.20
N GLN A 242 3.38 -0.53 25.27
CA GLN A 242 2.43 -1.36 26.01
C GLN A 242 2.35 -2.80 25.48
N ILE A 243 2.37 -3.00 24.15
CA ILE A 243 2.37 -4.34 23.54
C ILE A 243 3.62 -5.12 23.95
N LEU A 244 4.79 -4.46 23.94
CA LEU A 244 6.06 -5.08 24.35
C LEU A 244 6.08 -5.41 25.84
N GLU A 245 5.55 -4.53 26.70
CA GLU A 245 5.43 -4.77 28.14
C GLU A 245 4.53 -5.98 28.42
N ARG A 246 3.35 -6.06 27.79
CA ARG A 246 2.45 -7.22 27.94
C ARG A 246 3.12 -8.52 27.48
N THR A 247 3.85 -8.46 26.37
CA THR A 247 4.56 -9.63 25.84
C THR A 247 5.70 -10.09 26.75
N ARG A 248 6.33 -9.16 27.50
CA ARG A 248 7.35 -9.48 28.49
C ARG A 248 6.76 -10.01 29.80
N ALA A 249 5.58 -9.52 30.18
CA ALA A 249 4.90 -9.87 31.41
C ALA A 249 4.18 -11.22 31.33
N ASP A 250 3.85 -11.71 30.13
CA ASP A 250 3.29 -13.04 29.93
C ASP A 250 4.41 -14.08 30.15
N PRO A 251 4.44 -14.76 31.33
CA PRO A 251 5.50 -15.70 31.63
C PRO A 251 5.40 -16.81 30.60
N THR A 252 6.50 -17.00 29.85
CA THR A 252 6.60 -18.07 28.84
C THR A 252 5.99 -19.33 29.44
N PRO A 253 4.90 -19.87 28.87
CA PRO A 253 4.16 -20.96 29.50
C PRO A 253 5.15 -22.07 29.79
N ASN A 254 5.36 -22.34 31.08
CA ASN A 254 6.43 -23.19 31.57
C ASN A 254 6.36 -24.52 30.80
N PRO A 255 7.35 -24.85 29.94
CA PRO A 255 7.27 -26.03 29.10
C PRO A 255 7.17 -27.31 29.94
N ALA A 256 7.57 -27.24 31.21
CA ALA A 256 7.48 -28.32 32.19
C ALA A 256 6.06 -28.66 32.67
N ASN A 257 5.05 -27.81 32.43
CA ASN A 257 3.66 -28.10 32.81
C ASN A 257 2.75 -28.45 31.63
N GLN A 258 3.31 -28.55 30.42
CA GLN A 258 2.71 -29.37 29.39
C GLN A 258 2.99 -30.83 29.75
N SER A 259 2.17 -31.40 30.65
CA SER A 259 2.06 -32.86 30.68
C SER A 259 1.89 -33.34 29.23
N PRO A 260 2.59 -34.41 28.82
CA PRO A 260 2.36 -35.02 27.53
C PRO A 260 0.94 -35.59 27.55
N ARG A 261 -0.05 -34.72 27.26
CA ARG A 261 -1.33 -35.17 26.73
C ARG A 261 -0.94 -35.88 25.46
N GLY A 262 -1.03 -37.21 25.54
CA GLY A 262 -0.56 -38.11 24.51
C GLY A 262 -0.95 -37.59 23.14
N HIS A 263 -0.04 -37.78 22.20
CA HIS A 263 -0.40 -37.89 20.80
C HIS A 263 -1.42 -39.02 20.68
N GLY A 264 -2.69 -38.69 20.94
CA GLY A 264 -3.80 -39.37 20.33
C GLY A 264 -3.56 -39.32 18.83
N PRO A 265 -3.81 -40.42 18.11
CA PRO A 265 -3.54 -40.50 16.68
C PRO A 265 -4.16 -39.29 15.99
N LEU A 266 -3.39 -38.68 15.09
CA LEU A 266 -3.85 -37.64 14.18
C LEU A 266 -5.24 -38.02 13.68
N GLY A 267 -6.27 -37.32 14.17
CA GLY A 267 -7.60 -37.40 13.60
C GLY A 267 -7.47 -37.08 12.11
N PRO A 268 -8.22 -37.78 11.23
CA PRO A 268 -8.12 -37.57 9.80
C PRO A 268 -8.31 -36.09 9.47
N LEU A 269 -7.43 -35.57 8.61
CA LEU A 269 -7.64 -34.29 7.94
C LEU A 269 -9.07 -34.26 7.37
N PRO A 270 -9.76 -33.11 7.36
CA PRO A 270 -10.97 -32.97 6.57
C PRO A 270 -10.63 -33.32 5.10
N PRO A 271 -11.30 -34.32 4.50
CA PRO A 271 -11.03 -34.69 3.12
C PRO A 271 -11.70 -33.66 2.23
N GLY A 272 -10.93 -33.06 1.33
CA GLY A 272 -11.52 -32.17 0.34
C GLY A 272 -10.49 -31.34 -0.36
N PHE A 273 -9.55 -31.98 -1.05
CA PHE A 273 -9.01 -31.55 -2.35
C PHE A 273 -8.09 -32.70 -2.82
N GLU A 274 -8.71 -33.81 -3.20
CA GLU A 274 -8.03 -34.85 -3.98
C GLU A 274 -8.44 -34.68 -5.45
N PRO A 275 -7.50 -34.63 -6.41
CA PRO A 275 -7.82 -34.58 -7.83
C PRO A 275 -8.52 -35.88 -8.24
N ALA A 276 -9.78 -35.76 -8.67
CA ALA A 276 -10.53 -36.90 -9.19
C ALA A 276 -9.89 -37.39 -10.50
N THR A 277 -9.14 -38.49 -10.39
CA THR A 277 -8.76 -39.33 -11.51
C THR A 277 -10.02 -39.97 -12.10
N ARG A 278 -10.26 -39.73 -13.40
CA ARG A 278 -11.37 -40.26 -14.21
C ARG A 278 -11.52 -41.78 -14.09
N PRO A 279 -12.76 -42.27 -14.00
CA PRO A 279 -13.15 -43.53 -14.62
C PRO A 279 -13.89 -43.25 -15.93
N THR A 280 -13.31 -43.75 -17.02
CA THR A 280 -13.96 -43.94 -18.32
C THR A 280 -15.14 -44.89 -18.15
N ALA A 281 -16.36 -44.41 -18.37
CA ALA A 281 -17.53 -45.26 -18.54
C ALA A 281 -18.28 -44.84 -19.80
N ALA A 282 -18.27 -45.75 -20.77
CA ALA A 282 -19.02 -45.67 -22.01
C ALA A 282 -20.53 -45.61 -21.75
N ARG A 283 -21.24 -44.77 -22.51
CA ARG A 283 -22.69 -44.86 -22.68
C ARG A 283 -23.08 -44.85 -24.17
N PRO A 284 -24.14 -45.59 -24.53
CA PRO A 284 -24.48 -45.97 -25.91
C PRO A 284 -25.29 -44.88 -26.65
N PRO A 285 -25.46 -44.99 -27.98
CA PRO A 285 -26.15 -43.99 -28.77
C PRO A 285 -27.67 -44.18 -28.67
N CYS A 286 -28.37 -43.12 -28.23
CA CYS A 286 -29.82 -43.01 -28.43
C CYS A 286 -30.10 -41.95 -29.48
N THR A 287 -30.64 -42.43 -30.59
CA THR A 287 -31.19 -41.70 -31.71
C THR A 287 -32.63 -41.22 -31.44
N SER A 288 -32.97 -40.10 -32.09
CA SER A 288 -34.31 -39.64 -32.51
C SER A 288 -35.11 -38.74 -31.55
N PRO A 289 -36.07 -37.91 -32.04
CA PRO A 289 -36.26 -37.38 -33.40
C PRO A 289 -36.42 -35.84 -33.44
N LEU A 290 -36.28 -35.29 -34.66
CA LEU A 290 -36.64 -33.93 -35.07
C LEU A 290 -38.06 -33.58 -34.59
N LYS A 291 -38.21 -32.47 -33.85
CA LYS A 291 -39.50 -31.84 -33.53
C LYS A 291 -39.58 -30.49 -34.24
N GLU A 292 -40.69 -30.31 -34.94
CA GLU A 292 -41.08 -29.14 -35.74
C GLU A 292 -41.01 -27.79 -34.98
N PRO A 293 -40.86 -26.67 -35.70
CA PRO A 293 -40.74 -25.34 -35.14
C PRO A 293 -42.07 -24.87 -34.55
N HIS A 294 -42.09 -24.62 -33.24
CA HIS A 294 -43.16 -23.87 -32.57
C HIS A 294 -42.83 -22.37 -32.53
N PRO A 295 -43.87 -21.51 -32.59
CA PRO A 295 -43.75 -20.09 -32.90
C PRO A 295 -43.14 -19.30 -31.74
N MET A 296 -42.47 -18.21 -32.10
CA MET A 296 -41.88 -17.21 -31.21
C MET A 296 -42.75 -16.88 -29.99
N PRO A 297 -42.22 -16.94 -28.76
CA PRO A 297 -42.87 -16.30 -27.63
C PRO A 297 -42.81 -14.77 -27.83
N GLN A 298 -43.96 -14.14 -27.72
CA GLN A 298 -44.11 -12.68 -27.68
C GLN A 298 -43.16 -12.10 -26.62
N HIS A 299 -42.37 -11.10 -27.03
CA HIS A 299 -41.63 -10.21 -26.13
C HIS A 299 -42.62 -9.57 -25.14
N GLN A 300 -42.68 -10.11 -23.92
CA GLN A 300 -43.26 -9.38 -22.80
C GLN A 300 -42.28 -8.27 -22.44
N THR A 301 -42.59 -7.04 -22.84
CA THR A 301 -42.03 -5.79 -22.33
C THR A 301 -42.53 -5.53 -20.90
N GLY A 302 -42.36 -6.52 -20.02
CA GLY A 302 -42.55 -6.34 -18.59
C GLY A 302 -41.33 -5.64 -18.03
N VAL A 303 -41.52 -4.49 -17.38
CA VAL A 303 -40.46 -3.86 -16.57
C VAL A 303 -39.96 -4.95 -15.59
N PRO A 304 -38.66 -5.29 -15.58
CA PRO A 304 -38.15 -6.33 -14.71
C PRO A 304 -38.46 -5.97 -13.26
N ALA A 305 -39.20 -6.84 -12.58
CA ALA A 305 -39.53 -6.65 -11.17
C ALA A 305 -38.23 -6.50 -10.36
N ARG A 306 -38.18 -5.50 -9.48
CA ARG A 306 -37.06 -5.33 -8.55
C ARG A 306 -37.15 -6.38 -7.47
N THR A 307 -36.02 -7.00 -7.19
CA THR A 307 -35.90 -8.04 -6.19
C THR A 307 -35.38 -7.44 -4.90
N THR A 308 -36.09 -7.65 -3.79
CA THR A 308 -35.61 -7.32 -2.45
C THR A 308 -34.69 -8.43 -1.91
N GLY A 309 -33.80 -8.08 -0.98
CA GLY A 309 -32.91 -9.04 -0.33
C GLY A 309 -31.72 -9.48 -1.17
N THR A 310 -31.20 -8.62 -2.05
CA THR A 310 -29.87 -8.79 -2.67
C THR A 310 -28.79 -8.19 -1.79
N TYR A 311 -27.56 -8.69 -1.92
CA TYR A 311 -26.43 -8.27 -1.11
C TYR A 311 -25.26 -7.82 -1.97
N LEU A 312 -24.59 -6.74 -1.56
CA LEU A 312 -23.36 -6.27 -2.16
C LEU A 312 -22.17 -6.82 -1.37
N LEU A 313 -21.26 -7.50 -2.05
CA LEU A 313 -19.97 -7.97 -1.51
C LEU A 313 -18.83 -7.15 -2.11
N PHE A 314 -17.99 -6.55 -1.27
CA PHE A 314 -16.87 -5.74 -1.74
C PHE A 314 -15.64 -5.89 -0.84
N ALA A 315 -14.46 -5.88 -1.47
CA ALA A 315 -13.19 -5.81 -0.76
C ALA A 315 -12.81 -4.34 -0.55
N HIS A 316 -12.15 -4.04 0.56
CA HIS A 316 -11.71 -2.69 0.91
C HIS A 316 -10.32 -2.74 1.57
N GLU A 317 -9.75 -1.57 1.88
CA GLU A 317 -8.50 -1.49 2.64
C GLU A 317 -8.67 -2.19 3.99
N PRO A 318 -7.75 -3.10 4.38
CA PRO A 318 -7.89 -3.86 5.60
C PRO A 318 -7.90 -2.99 6.87
N TYR A 319 -8.76 -3.32 7.83
CA TYR A 319 -8.78 -2.70 9.15
C TYR A 319 -9.00 -3.73 10.26
N TYR A 320 -8.71 -3.35 11.51
CA TYR A 320 -8.85 -4.20 12.69
C TYR A 320 -9.87 -3.54 13.63
N PRO A 321 -11.00 -4.21 13.96
CA PRO A 321 -12.06 -3.61 14.77
C PRO A 321 -11.66 -3.47 16.25
N GLY A 322 -10.59 -4.15 16.68
CA GLY A 322 -10.04 -4.02 18.02
C GLY A 322 -8.75 -4.82 18.22
N PRO A 323 -8.07 -4.66 19.36
CA PRO A 323 -6.87 -5.43 19.69
C PRO A 323 -7.15 -6.93 19.69
N GLY A 324 -6.36 -7.71 18.95
CA GLY A 324 -6.50 -9.17 18.86
C GLY A 324 -7.64 -9.65 17.96
N ALA A 325 -8.40 -8.73 17.34
CA ALA A 325 -9.40 -9.11 16.35
C ALA A 325 -8.75 -9.54 15.03
N GLN A 326 -9.46 -10.37 14.26
CA GLN A 326 -9.07 -10.72 12.91
C GLN A 326 -9.13 -9.48 12.01
N GLU A 327 -8.22 -9.41 11.03
CA GLU A 327 -8.25 -8.41 9.96
C GLU A 327 -9.60 -8.49 9.22
N ILE A 328 -10.26 -7.35 9.00
CA ILE A 328 -11.42 -7.25 8.13
C ILE A 328 -10.97 -6.59 6.83
N ASN A 329 -11.16 -7.27 5.72
CA ASN A 329 -10.74 -6.81 4.39
C ASN A 329 -11.83 -6.94 3.32
N THR A 330 -12.97 -7.50 3.69
CA THR A 330 -14.11 -7.76 2.82
C THR A 330 -15.40 -7.60 3.62
N THR A 331 -16.43 -6.99 3.03
CA THR A 331 -17.70 -6.73 3.71
C THR A 331 -18.88 -7.09 2.81
N VAL A 332 -19.94 -7.67 3.40
CA VAL A 332 -21.25 -7.85 2.77
C VAL A 332 -22.28 -6.96 3.46
N VAL A 333 -23.06 -6.21 2.67
CA VAL A 333 -24.19 -5.39 3.14
C VAL A 333 -25.44 -5.72 2.35
N ALA A 334 -26.62 -5.48 2.93
CA ALA A 334 -27.86 -5.47 2.16
C ALA A 334 -27.79 -4.37 1.08
N ALA A 335 -28.25 -4.64 -0.14
CA ALA A 335 -28.19 -3.68 -1.24
C ALA A 335 -28.88 -2.35 -0.87
N ASP A 336 -29.96 -2.40 -0.09
CA ASP A 336 -30.70 -1.22 0.38
C ASP A 336 -29.86 -0.25 1.23
N SER A 337 -28.73 -0.69 1.79
CA SER A 337 -27.79 0.19 2.52
C SER A 337 -27.18 1.27 1.62
N LEU A 338 -27.17 1.06 0.30
CA LEU A 338 -26.76 2.06 -0.70
C LEU A 338 -27.71 3.26 -0.79
N LEU A 339 -28.93 3.13 -0.26
CA LEU A 339 -29.92 4.20 -0.19
C LEU A 339 -29.80 5.01 1.12
N HIS A 340 -28.84 4.69 1.98
CA HIS A 340 -28.63 5.41 3.23
C HIS A 340 -28.16 6.86 2.95
N PRO A 341 -28.64 7.87 3.71
CA PRO A 341 -28.30 9.29 3.46
C PRO A 341 -26.81 9.64 3.58
N GLN A 342 -26.03 8.82 4.29
CA GLN A 342 -24.57 9.01 4.41
C GLN A 342 -23.78 8.37 3.26
N VAL A 343 -24.42 7.57 2.39
CA VAL A 343 -23.80 7.11 1.14
C VAL A 343 -23.97 8.20 0.09
N GLN A 344 -22.91 8.53 -0.65
CA GLN A 344 -22.95 9.52 -1.72
C GLN A 344 -24.10 9.26 -2.72
N GLN A 345 -25.01 10.22 -2.81
CA GLN A 345 -26.10 10.22 -3.78
C GLN A 345 -25.82 11.22 -4.92
N PRO A 346 -26.25 10.95 -6.16
CA PRO A 346 -27.16 9.86 -6.58
C PRO A 346 -26.48 8.51 -6.85
N ASP A 347 -25.17 8.41 -6.60
CA ASP A 347 -24.36 7.25 -7.00
C ASP A 347 -24.79 5.96 -6.30
N GLY A 348 -24.99 6.00 -4.97
CA GLY A 348 -25.51 4.87 -4.20
C GLY A 348 -26.84 4.34 -4.76
N ALA A 349 -27.80 5.23 -5.03
CA ALA A 349 -29.08 4.82 -5.61
C ALA A 349 -28.99 4.25 -7.04
N ARG A 350 -28.03 4.69 -7.86
CA ARG A 350 -27.81 4.11 -9.19
C ARG A 350 -27.17 2.73 -9.10
N ILE A 351 -26.24 2.52 -8.16
CA ILE A 351 -25.64 1.20 -7.89
C ILE A 351 -26.71 0.24 -7.32
N HIS A 352 -27.58 0.73 -6.44
CA HIS A 352 -28.73 -0.03 -5.92
C HIS A 352 -29.64 -0.56 -7.04
N ASP A 353 -29.97 0.29 -8.01
CA ASP A 353 -30.82 -0.11 -9.13
C ASP A 353 -30.16 -1.21 -9.99
N LEU A 354 -28.84 -1.16 -10.20
CA LEU A 354 -28.10 -2.24 -10.87
C LEU A 354 -28.09 -3.56 -10.07
N LEU A 355 -28.00 -3.46 -8.74
CA LEU A 355 -27.98 -4.61 -7.83
C LEU A 355 -29.34 -5.27 -7.62
N THR A 356 -30.44 -4.61 -7.96
CA THR A 356 -31.79 -5.14 -7.71
C THR A 356 -32.51 -5.55 -9.00
N ARG A 357 -32.02 -5.11 -10.15
CA ARG A 357 -32.62 -5.40 -11.46
C ARG A 357 -32.27 -6.82 -11.92
N GLY A 358 -33.30 -7.65 -12.08
CA GLY A 358 -33.16 -8.99 -12.67
C GLY A 358 -32.39 -10.00 -11.80
N ARG A 359 -32.30 -9.75 -10.48
CA ARG A 359 -31.59 -10.60 -9.53
C ARG A 359 -32.50 -11.56 -8.79
N THR A 360 -31.90 -12.57 -8.18
CA THR A 360 -32.61 -13.51 -7.32
C THR A 360 -32.59 -13.04 -5.85
N PRO A 361 -33.66 -13.26 -5.06
CA PRO A 361 -33.62 -12.94 -3.64
C PRO A 361 -32.53 -13.78 -2.95
N GLY A 362 -31.73 -13.16 -2.10
CA GLY A 362 -30.60 -13.80 -1.43
C GLY A 362 -29.27 -13.70 -2.20
N GLU A 363 -29.28 -13.21 -3.44
CA GLU A 363 -28.07 -13.21 -4.28
C GLU A 363 -26.98 -12.29 -3.71
N ILE A 364 -25.77 -12.85 -3.54
CA ILE A 364 -24.56 -12.09 -3.20
C ILE A 364 -23.88 -11.68 -4.49
N ILE A 365 -23.76 -10.37 -4.70
CA ILE A 365 -23.18 -9.80 -5.91
C ILE A 365 -21.86 -9.12 -5.55
N PRO A 366 -20.72 -9.72 -5.93
CA PRO A 366 -19.43 -9.07 -5.82
C PRO A 366 -19.36 -7.79 -6.65
N LEU A 367 -18.71 -6.74 -6.14
CA LEU A 367 -18.46 -5.52 -6.89
C LEU A 367 -17.69 -5.77 -8.20
N SER A 368 -16.84 -6.81 -8.24
CA SER A 368 -16.16 -7.27 -9.45
C SER A 368 -17.11 -7.86 -10.49
N THR A 369 -18.21 -8.49 -10.06
CA THR A 369 -19.27 -8.96 -10.95
C THR A 369 -19.99 -7.76 -11.58
N LEU A 370 -20.37 -6.75 -10.78
CA LEU A 370 -20.95 -5.52 -11.32
C LEU A 370 -20.00 -4.81 -12.30
N THR A 371 -18.73 -4.70 -11.93
CA THR A 371 -17.70 -4.11 -12.79
C THR A 371 -17.60 -4.87 -14.12
N HIS A 372 -17.68 -6.21 -14.09
CA HIS A 372 -17.68 -7.01 -15.31
C HIS A 372 -18.90 -6.76 -16.19
N GLU A 373 -20.10 -6.71 -15.60
CA GLU A 373 -21.35 -6.41 -16.30
C GLU A 373 -21.37 -4.99 -16.90
N LEU A 374 -20.64 -4.06 -16.26
CA LEU A 374 -20.41 -2.70 -16.74
C LEU A 374 -19.24 -2.62 -17.73
N ASP A 375 -19.15 -3.60 -18.64
CA ASP A 375 -18.13 -3.72 -19.68
C ASP A 375 -16.70 -3.61 -19.13
N GLY A 376 -16.43 -4.40 -18.08
CA GLY A 376 -15.14 -4.38 -17.39
C GLY A 376 -14.83 -3.07 -16.66
N GLY A 377 -15.84 -2.26 -16.38
CA GLY A 377 -15.76 -1.02 -15.61
C GLY A 377 -15.75 0.26 -16.45
N THR A 378 -15.77 0.15 -17.78
CA THR A 378 -15.79 1.32 -18.69
C THR A 378 -17.05 2.17 -18.49
N LEU A 379 -18.15 1.56 -18.03
CA LEU A 379 -19.43 2.23 -17.82
C LEU A 379 -19.62 2.80 -16.40
N TRP A 380 -18.68 2.61 -15.47
CA TRP A 380 -18.77 3.17 -14.12
C TRP A 380 -19.03 4.69 -14.08
N PRO A 381 -18.39 5.53 -14.91
CA PRO A 381 -18.66 6.98 -14.91
C PRO A 381 -20.11 7.37 -15.21
N GLN A 382 -20.89 6.49 -15.86
CA GLN A 382 -22.31 6.70 -16.14
C GLN A 382 -23.20 6.29 -14.95
N VAL A 383 -22.68 5.41 -14.09
CA VAL A 383 -23.36 4.91 -12.90
C VAL A 383 -23.04 5.80 -11.70
N GLY A 384 -21.76 5.97 -11.35
CA GLY A 384 -21.34 6.76 -10.20
C GLY A 384 -19.92 6.42 -9.73
N ASP A 385 -19.46 7.12 -8.70
CA ASP A 385 -18.17 6.86 -8.06
C ASP A 385 -18.27 5.70 -7.06
N TRP A 386 -17.99 4.49 -7.54
CA TRP A 386 -18.04 3.28 -6.71
C TRP A 386 -16.97 3.29 -5.59
N GLU A 387 -15.84 3.97 -5.78
CA GLU A 387 -14.78 4.04 -4.76
C GLU A 387 -15.26 4.85 -3.56
N THR A 388 -15.86 6.02 -3.82
CA THR A 388 -16.42 6.83 -2.73
C THR A 388 -17.61 6.12 -2.06
N VAL A 389 -18.51 5.51 -2.84
CA VAL A 389 -19.64 4.75 -2.28
C VAL A 389 -19.19 3.59 -1.40
N THR A 390 -18.18 2.81 -1.81
CA THR A 390 -17.65 1.72 -0.98
C THR A 390 -16.99 2.23 0.30
N ASN A 391 -16.28 3.36 0.26
CA ASN A 391 -15.73 3.99 1.46
C ASN A 391 -16.85 4.46 2.42
N ASP A 392 -17.91 5.06 1.91
CA ASP A 392 -19.07 5.48 2.72
C ASP A 392 -19.74 4.27 3.40
N LEU A 393 -19.90 3.16 2.67
CA LEU A 393 -20.41 1.91 3.24
C LEU A 393 -19.50 1.36 4.34
N VAL A 394 -18.17 1.37 4.17
CA VAL A 394 -17.25 0.97 5.25
C VAL A 394 -17.42 1.87 6.48
N HIS A 395 -17.59 3.18 6.27
CA HIS A 395 -17.84 4.11 7.37
C HIS A 395 -19.15 3.81 8.10
N LEU A 396 -20.23 3.53 7.38
CA LEU A 396 -21.52 3.14 7.96
C LEU A 396 -21.42 1.88 8.82
N VAL A 397 -20.81 0.83 8.28
CA VAL A 397 -20.61 -0.43 8.98
C VAL A 397 -19.80 -0.23 10.26
N ARG A 398 -18.74 0.59 10.19
CA ARG A 398 -17.89 0.88 11.36
C ARG A 398 -18.58 1.75 12.40
N ALA A 399 -19.53 2.58 11.99
CA ALA A 399 -20.36 3.37 12.90
C ALA A 399 -21.51 2.55 13.51
N GLY A 400 -21.79 1.34 12.99
CA GLY A 400 -22.93 0.53 13.41
C GLY A 400 -24.27 1.05 12.91
N GLU A 401 -24.25 1.83 11.83
CA GLU A 401 -25.43 2.47 11.22
C GLU A 401 -26.08 1.58 10.14
N CYS A 402 -25.55 0.38 9.92
CA CYS A 402 -26.19 -0.71 9.19
C CYS A 402 -25.61 -2.07 9.62
N ASP A 403 -26.36 -3.15 9.39
CA ASP A 403 -25.88 -4.52 9.59
C ASP A 403 -24.96 -4.94 8.43
N ALA A 404 -23.87 -5.63 8.77
CA ALA A 404 -22.94 -6.16 7.79
C ALA A 404 -22.27 -7.45 8.24
N LEU A 405 -21.89 -8.29 7.27
CA LEU A 405 -20.98 -9.40 7.49
C LEU A 405 -19.57 -8.95 7.13
N SER A 406 -18.77 -8.66 8.16
CA SER A 406 -17.36 -8.29 8.04
C SER A 406 -16.47 -9.54 8.05
N LEU A 407 -15.67 -9.71 7.00
CA LEU A 407 -14.88 -10.91 6.75
C LEU A 407 -13.39 -10.58 6.64
N GLY A 408 -12.58 -11.44 7.27
CA GLY A 408 -11.14 -11.49 7.10
C GLY A 408 -10.74 -12.58 6.13
N LEU A 409 -11.00 -12.38 4.84
CA LEU A 409 -10.71 -13.41 3.84
C LEU A 409 -9.21 -13.61 3.67
N PRO A 410 -8.74 -14.85 3.44
CA PRO A 410 -7.38 -15.09 3.00
C PRO A 410 -7.04 -14.30 1.74
N GLU A 411 -5.77 -13.94 1.56
CA GLU A 411 -5.31 -13.09 0.45
C GLU A 411 -5.78 -13.59 -0.92
N ILE A 412 -5.72 -14.91 -1.16
CA ILE A 412 -6.19 -15.51 -2.41
C ILE A 412 -7.71 -15.42 -2.58
N GLY A 413 -8.48 -15.59 -1.51
CA GLY A 413 -9.94 -15.46 -1.55
C GLY A 413 -10.36 -14.03 -1.86
N ARG A 414 -9.72 -13.06 -1.21
CA ARG A 414 -9.92 -11.63 -1.50
C ARG A 414 -9.56 -11.31 -2.95
N ALA A 415 -8.41 -11.78 -3.44
CA ALA A 415 -7.99 -11.57 -4.82
C ALA A 415 -8.98 -12.16 -5.84
N LEU A 416 -9.52 -13.36 -5.58
CA LEU A 416 -10.53 -14.00 -6.42
C LEU A 416 -11.85 -13.21 -6.46
N LEU A 417 -12.25 -12.61 -5.33
CA LEU A 417 -13.43 -11.74 -5.28
C LEU A 417 -13.21 -10.39 -5.98
N CYS A 418 -11.98 -9.88 -6.01
CA CYS A 418 -11.63 -8.68 -6.79
C CYS A 418 -11.51 -8.98 -8.29
N ALA A 419 -11.25 -10.24 -8.67
CA ALA A 419 -11.27 -10.66 -10.06
C ALA A 419 -12.72 -10.77 -10.57
N GLY A 420 -12.92 -10.42 -11.84
CA GLY A 420 -14.20 -10.62 -12.52
C GLY A 420 -14.63 -12.10 -12.49
N PRO A 421 -15.89 -12.43 -12.82
CA PRO A 421 -16.45 -13.77 -12.67
C PRO A 421 -15.71 -14.85 -13.46
N HIS A 422 -15.01 -14.46 -14.52
CA HIS A 422 -14.19 -15.34 -15.36
C HIS A 422 -12.68 -15.10 -15.20
N GLY A 423 -12.29 -14.24 -14.25
CA GLY A 423 -10.90 -13.88 -14.00
C GLY A 423 -10.09 -15.03 -13.41
N GLN A 424 -8.77 -14.91 -13.54
CA GLN A 424 -7.81 -15.83 -12.94
C GLN A 424 -6.83 -15.05 -12.07
N VAL A 425 -6.49 -15.62 -10.91
CA VAL A 425 -5.44 -15.11 -10.02
C VAL A 425 -4.24 -16.02 -10.11
N ARG A 426 -3.06 -15.44 -10.36
CA ARG A 426 -1.80 -16.18 -10.46
C ARG A 426 -0.93 -15.86 -9.25
N VAL A 427 -0.55 -16.88 -8.50
CA VAL A 427 0.33 -16.76 -7.34
C VAL A 427 1.67 -17.37 -7.70
N VAL A 428 2.75 -16.60 -7.52
CA VAL A 428 4.11 -17.08 -7.68
C VAL A 428 4.63 -17.50 -6.31
N ASP A 429 4.85 -18.80 -6.13
CA ASP A 429 5.54 -19.29 -4.94
C ASP A 429 7.02 -18.92 -5.03
N ALA A 430 7.46 -18.03 -4.14
CA ALA A 430 8.84 -17.54 -4.12
C ALA A 430 9.88 -18.64 -3.82
N ALA A 431 9.49 -19.71 -3.12
CA ALA A 431 10.42 -20.79 -2.77
C ALA A 431 10.66 -21.76 -3.94
N SER A 432 9.59 -22.11 -4.66
CA SER A 432 9.65 -23.07 -5.77
C SER A 432 9.72 -22.43 -7.15
N ASN A 433 9.49 -21.11 -7.24
CA ASN A 433 9.28 -20.36 -8.48
C ASN A 433 8.14 -20.95 -9.36
N GLN A 434 7.22 -21.70 -8.76
CA GLN A 434 6.06 -22.24 -9.44
C GLN A 434 4.92 -21.22 -9.46
N VAL A 435 4.13 -21.25 -10.53
CA VAL A 435 2.93 -20.43 -10.69
C VAL A 435 1.71 -21.29 -10.45
N ILE A 436 0.94 -20.97 -9.43
CA ILE A 436 -0.36 -21.58 -9.14
C ILE A 436 -1.44 -20.66 -9.70
N ILE A 437 -2.40 -21.22 -10.43
CA ILE A 437 -3.50 -20.48 -11.05
C ILE A 437 -4.79 -20.86 -10.36
N TYR A 438 -5.49 -19.85 -9.84
CA TYR A 438 -6.82 -19.95 -9.27
C TYR A 438 -7.80 -19.27 -10.23
N GLY A 439 -8.99 -19.82 -10.40
CA GLY A 439 -9.95 -19.37 -11.40
C GLY A 439 -11.40 -19.34 -10.92
N PRO A 440 -12.36 -19.45 -11.85
CA PRO A 440 -13.78 -19.31 -11.53
C PRO A 440 -14.31 -20.35 -10.54
N GLN A 441 -13.75 -21.56 -10.53
CA GLN A 441 -14.18 -22.62 -9.61
C GLN A 441 -13.80 -22.28 -8.16
N GLU A 442 -12.59 -21.80 -7.94
CA GLU A 442 -12.12 -21.39 -6.61
C GLU A 442 -12.85 -20.13 -6.14
N ARG A 443 -13.13 -19.19 -7.05
CA ARG A 443 -13.99 -18.04 -6.76
C ARG A 443 -15.40 -18.48 -6.32
N ALA A 444 -16.00 -19.45 -7.00
CA ALA A 444 -17.32 -19.97 -6.65
C ALA A 444 -17.30 -20.66 -5.26
N ALA A 445 -16.22 -21.35 -4.91
CA ALA A 445 -16.05 -21.95 -3.58
C ALA A 445 -15.99 -20.87 -2.47
N VAL A 446 -15.26 -19.77 -2.71
CA VAL A 446 -15.24 -18.63 -1.77
C VAL A 446 -16.63 -18.02 -1.61
N LEU A 447 -17.37 -17.82 -2.71
CA LEU A 447 -18.73 -17.29 -2.65
C LEU A 447 -19.70 -18.21 -1.91
N ALA A 448 -19.60 -19.53 -2.11
CA ALA A 448 -20.42 -20.50 -1.40
C ALA A 448 -20.13 -20.49 0.12
N GLU A 449 -18.88 -20.22 0.52
CA GLU A 449 -18.53 -20.06 1.93
C GLU A 449 -19.15 -18.77 2.53
N VAL A 450 -19.05 -17.65 1.81
CA VAL A 450 -19.70 -16.39 2.21
C VAL A 450 -21.22 -16.55 2.32
N ASP A 451 -21.83 -17.22 1.35
CA ASP A 451 -23.27 -17.52 1.31
C ASP A 451 -23.72 -18.35 2.51
N LYS A 452 -22.93 -19.36 2.89
CA LYS A 452 -23.19 -20.16 4.08
C LYS A 452 -23.22 -19.31 5.36
N PHE A 453 -22.26 -18.40 5.52
CA PHE A 453 -22.24 -17.50 6.69
C PHE A 453 -23.43 -16.53 6.68
N LEU A 454 -23.71 -15.94 5.53
CA LEU A 454 -24.81 -14.99 5.37
C LEU A 454 -26.17 -15.64 5.62
N THR A 455 -26.41 -16.82 5.05
CA THR A 455 -27.67 -17.57 5.24
C THR A 455 -27.90 -17.90 6.71
N GLY A 456 -26.86 -18.27 7.45
CA GLY A 456 -26.95 -18.50 8.89
C GLY A 456 -27.40 -17.26 9.65
N LEU A 457 -26.81 -16.10 9.36
CA LEU A 457 -27.17 -14.83 10.00
C LEU A 457 -28.59 -14.38 9.64
N VAL A 458 -28.95 -14.45 8.35
CA VAL A 458 -30.26 -14.01 7.85
C VAL A 458 -31.40 -14.88 8.37
N ALA A 459 -31.14 -16.17 8.62
CA ALA A 459 -32.12 -17.06 9.25
C ALA A 459 -32.45 -16.64 10.69
N GLU A 460 -31.51 -16.01 11.40
CA GLU A 460 -31.73 -15.48 12.75
C GLU A 460 -32.39 -14.10 12.71
N ARG A 461 -31.90 -13.22 11.83
CA ARG A 461 -32.39 -11.85 11.68
C ARG A 461 -32.09 -11.31 10.29
N ALA A 462 -33.09 -10.74 9.63
CA ALA A 462 -32.88 -10.03 8.38
C ALA A 462 -31.90 -8.86 8.57
N PHE A 463 -30.95 -8.70 7.64
CA PHE A 463 -29.98 -7.61 7.67
C PHE A 463 -30.70 -6.26 7.64
N TRP A 464 -30.48 -5.45 8.67
CA TRP A 464 -30.99 -4.09 8.72
C TRP A 464 -30.10 -3.16 7.87
N PRO A 465 -30.64 -2.52 6.83
CA PRO A 465 -29.87 -1.67 5.91
C PRO A 465 -29.53 -0.28 6.47
N GLY A 466 -29.94 0.04 7.70
CA GLY A 466 -29.87 1.39 8.27
C GLY A 466 -31.24 2.09 8.26
N ASP A 467 -31.29 3.27 8.90
CA ASP A 467 -32.49 4.09 9.01
C ASP A 467 -32.55 5.21 7.96
N GLY A 468 -33.75 5.76 7.75
CA GLY A 468 -33.92 6.95 6.91
C GLY A 468 -33.56 6.76 5.43
N LEU A 469 -33.68 5.53 4.92
CA LEU A 469 -33.34 5.20 3.53
C LEU A 469 -34.11 6.10 2.55
N LEU A 470 -33.39 6.61 1.56
CA LEU A 470 -33.98 7.38 0.48
C LEU A 470 -34.77 6.47 -0.46
N PRO A 471 -35.82 6.99 -1.14
CA PRO A 471 -36.54 6.19 -2.12
C PRO A 471 -35.62 5.81 -3.29
N PRO A 472 -35.73 4.60 -3.83
CA PRO A 472 -34.91 4.18 -4.96
C PRO A 472 -35.23 5.04 -6.19
N ILE A 473 -34.21 5.37 -6.99
CA ILE A 473 -34.41 6.14 -8.23
C ILE A 473 -35.20 5.26 -9.21
N PHE A 474 -36.41 5.68 -9.55
CA PHE A 474 -37.16 5.10 -10.66
C PHE A 474 -36.77 5.87 -11.91
N GLN A 475 -35.91 5.29 -12.75
CA GLN A 475 -35.76 5.81 -14.10
C GLN A 475 -37.10 5.61 -14.80
N GLN A 476 -37.84 6.70 -15.00
CA GLN A 476 -38.93 6.75 -15.96
C GLN A 476 -38.27 6.68 -17.34
N SER A 477 -38.06 5.46 -17.83
CA SER A 477 -37.58 5.19 -19.19
C SER A 477 -38.69 5.39 -20.21
#